data_AF-A0A3B8RFN8-F1
#
_entry.id   AF-A0A3B8RFN8-F1
#
_cell.length_a   1.000
_cell.length_b   1.000
_cell.length_c   1.000
_cell.angle_alpha   90.00
_cell.angle_beta   90.00
_cell.angle_gamma   90.00
#
_symmetry.space_group_name_H-M   'P 1'
#
loop_
_entity.id
_entity.type
_entity.pdbx_description
1 polymer ?
#
loop_
_entity_poly.entity_id
_entity_poly.type
_entity_poly.pdbx_seq_one_letter_code
_entity_poly.pdbx_strand_id
1 'polypeptide(L)'
;MSPPTLGDGKHGSAPSADSIRQSVEDLQQLLKIKTTMIGMKLFESEAVMASIPKIRRPKKQHTADQIVGMAARLGWTVGITAQDLVGDQCRGVLGLAVEDPNWLDGRRYVGVWHASQEDAAARQAALDRVPQGRYRAMAVSPLASGRLDPPDICLIYATPGQMILLINALQYEG
;
A
#
# COMPACT_ATOMS: atom_id res chain seq x y z
N MET A 1 24.28 15.18 1.06
CA MET A 1 23.24 15.24 2.12
C MET A 1 22.72 13.83 2.28
N SER A 2 23.08 13.15 3.37
CA SER A 2 22.51 11.84 3.69
C SER A 2 21.01 11.99 3.92
N PRO A 3 20.17 11.04 3.48
CA PRO A 3 18.75 11.07 3.79
C PRO A 3 18.55 11.04 5.32
N PRO A 4 17.52 11.70 5.85
CA PRO A 4 17.22 11.63 7.27
C PRO A 4 16.95 10.16 7.62
N THR A 5 17.71 9.63 8.57
CA THR A 5 17.37 8.38 9.25
C THR A 5 15.99 8.59 9.88
N LEU A 6 15.00 7.78 9.48
CA LEU A 6 13.75 7.65 10.21
C LEU A 6 14.13 7.43 11.67
N GLY A 7 13.81 8.42 12.51
CA GLY A 7 14.19 8.41 13.92
C GLY A 7 13.68 7.15 14.60
N ASP A 8 14.41 6.74 15.64
CA ASP A 8 14.01 5.73 16.61
C ASP A 8 12.76 6.22 17.35
N GLY A 9 11.62 6.24 16.67
CA GLY A 9 10.32 6.41 17.30
C GLY A 9 10.21 5.31 18.33
N LYS A 10 9.84 5.66 19.56
CA LYS A 10 9.46 4.70 20.59
C LYS A 10 8.37 3.79 20.01
N HIS A 11 8.74 2.64 19.47
CA HIS A 11 7.79 1.67 18.95
C HIS A 11 7.16 1.04 20.19
N GLY A 12 6.01 1.58 20.61
CA GLY A 12 5.09 0.83 21.44
C GLY A 12 4.78 -0.51 20.78
N SER A 13 4.37 -1.50 21.57
CA SER A 13 3.91 -2.78 21.03
C SER A 13 2.93 -2.54 19.89
N ALA A 14 3.02 -3.34 18.82
CA ALA A 14 2.10 -3.24 17.68
C ALA A 14 0.64 -3.18 18.19
N PRO A 15 -0.17 -2.22 17.71
CA PRO A 15 -1.53 -2.05 18.19
C PRO A 15 -2.35 -3.31 17.88
N SER A 16 -3.20 -3.73 18.82
CA SER A 16 -4.10 -4.87 18.62
C SER A 16 -5.15 -4.57 17.55
N ALA A 17 -5.70 -5.61 16.93
CA ALA A 17 -6.79 -5.46 15.95
C ALA A 17 -7.99 -4.67 16.49
N ASP A 18 -8.33 -4.83 17.78
CA ASP A 18 -9.41 -4.09 18.42
C ASP A 18 -9.06 -2.61 18.63
N SER A 19 -7.82 -2.31 19.02
CA SER A 19 -7.34 -0.94 19.12
C SER A 19 -7.38 -0.24 17.76
N ILE A 20 -6.94 -0.93 16.70
CA ILE A 20 -7.00 -0.41 15.33
C ILE A 20 -8.46 -0.15 14.91
N ARG A 21 -9.37 -1.09 15.19
CA ARG A 21 -10.80 -0.94 14.87
C ARG A 21 -11.37 0.33 15.53
N GLN A 22 -11.11 0.52 16.83
CA GLN A 22 -11.58 1.69 17.55
C GLN A 22 -11.02 2.98 16.93
N SER A 23 -9.71 3.03 16.65
CA SER A 23 -9.11 4.20 16.00
C SER A 23 -9.71 4.51 14.63
N VAL A 24 -10.05 3.48 13.84
CA VAL A 24 -10.73 3.69 12.54
C VAL A 24 -12.11 4.31 12.75
N GLU A 25 -12.90 3.79 13.69
CA GLU A 25 -14.23 4.30 14.00
C GLU A 25 -14.18 5.75 14.49
N ASP A 26 -13.28 6.05 15.42
CA ASP A 26 -13.07 7.39 15.97
C ASP A 26 -12.66 8.37 14.88
N LEU A 27 -11.66 8.04 14.06
CA LEU A 27 -11.20 8.92 12.98
C LEU A 27 -12.27 9.14 11.91
N GLN A 28 -13.04 8.09 11.55
CA GLN A 28 -14.15 8.24 10.62
C GLN A 28 -15.22 9.17 11.18
N GLN A 29 -15.54 9.08 12.47
CA GLN A 29 -16.52 9.93 13.13
C GLN A 29 -16.05 11.38 13.28
N LEU A 30 -14.81 11.60 13.71
CA LEU A 30 -14.23 12.92 13.97
C LEU A 30 -14.01 13.69 12.66
N LEU A 31 -13.39 13.06 11.68
CA LEU A 31 -13.05 13.71 10.40
C LEU A 31 -14.16 13.59 9.35
N LYS A 32 -15.24 12.86 9.62
CA LYS A 32 -16.33 12.58 8.66
C LYS A 32 -15.83 11.94 7.37
N ILE A 33 -14.86 11.03 7.48
CA ILE A 33 -14.28 10.31 6.34
C ILE A 33 -15.31 9.30 5.82
N LYS A 34 -15.69 9.44 4.54
CA LYS A 34 -16.71 8.59 3.90
C LYS A 34 -16.16 7.26 3.40
N THR A 35 -14.94 7.25 2.91
CA THR A 35 -14.29 6.05 2.38
C THR A 35 -13.72 5.23 3.54
N THR A 36 -13.94 3.93 3.56
CA THR A 36 -13.34 3.07 4.59
C THR A 36 -11.81 3.11 4.50
N MET A 37 -11.13 3.18 5.64
CA MET A 37 -9.67 3.09 5.70
C MET A 37 -9.23 1.68 5.30
N ILE A 38 -8.10 1.58 4.61
CA ILE A 38 -7.64 0.31 4.02
C ILE A 38 -6.36 -0.14 4.67
N GLY A 39 -6.36 -1.38 5.15
CA GLY A 39 -5.15 -2.10 5.52
C GLY A 39 -4.53 -2.75 4.29
N MET A 40 -3.21 -2.70 4.19
CA MET A 40 -2.44 -3.46 3.20
C MET A 40 -1.36 -4.27 3.92
N LYS A 41 -1.11 -5.49 3.46
CA LYS A 41 -0.10 -6.39 4.04
C LYS A 41 0.59 -7.22 2.95
N LEU A 42 1.89 -7.38 3.07
CA LEU A 42 2.69 -8.28 2.24
C LEU A 42 2.88 -9.64 2.90
N PHE A 43 3.00 -10.67 2.08
CA PHE A 43 3.10 -12.06 2.53
C PHE A 43 4.23 -12.77 1.81
N GLU A 44 5.06 -13.48 2.57
CA GLU A 44 6.13 -14.34 2.04
C GLU A 44 5.57 -15.60 1.38
N SER A 45 4.32 -15.97 1.68
CA SER A 45 3.63 -17.13 1.11
C SER A 45 2.25 -16.75 0.57
N GLU A 46 2.00 -17.12 -0.68
CA GLU A 46 0.67 -17.01 -1.28
C GLU A 46 -0.38 -17.84 -0.54
N ALA A 47 0.00 -19.02 -0.03
CA ALA A 47 -0.92 -19.90 0.70
C ALA A 47 -1.39 -19.25 2.02
N VAL A 48 -0.48 -18.59 2.73
CA VAL A 48 -0.81 -17.85 3.97
C VAL A 48 -1.73 -16.66 3.67
N MET A 49 -1.46 -15.93 2.58
CA MET A 49 -2.37 -14.88 2.13
C MET A 49 -3.75 -15.46 1.76
N ALA A 50 -3.78 -16.57 1.05
CA ALA A 50 -5.02 -17.23 0.60
C ALA A 50 -5.86 -17.81 1.74
N SER A 51 -5.27 -18.06 2.93
CA SER A 51 -6.02 -18.51 4.10
C SER A 51 -6.79 -17.40 4.82
N ILE A 52 -6.64 -16.13 4.42
CA ILE A 52 -7.34 -15.01 5.06
C ILE A 52 -8.86 -15.15 4.84
N PRO A 53 -9.68 -15.02 5.90
CA PRO A 53 -11.12 -15.15 5.78
C PRO A 53 -11.73 -14.20 4.75
N LYS A 54 -12.60 -14.74 3.88
CA LYS A 54 -13.31 -13.99 2.83
C LYS A 54 -12.40 -13.33 1.78
N ILE A 55 -11.15 -13.80 1.64
CA ILE A 55 -10.26 -13.29 0.62
C ILE A 55 -10.76 -13.65 -0.78
N ARG A 56 -10.71 -12.66 -1.67
CA ARG A 56 -11.04 -12.80 -3.08
C ARG A 56 -9.76 -12.73 -3.90
N ARG A 57 -9.67 -13.56 -4.93
CA ARG A 57 -8.63 -13.47 -5.96
C ARG A 57 -9.25 -12.90 -7.24
N PRO A 58 -8.59 -11.94 -7.91
CA PRO A 58 -9.09 -11.41 -9.17
C PRO A 58 -9.03 -12.50 -10.26
N LYS A 59 -9.94 -12.41 -11.24
CA LYS A 59 -9.98 -13.33 -12.39
C LYS A 59 -9.24 -12.80 -13.62
N LYS A 60 -8.83 -11.53 -13.57
CA LYS A 60 -8.12 -10.81 -14.62
C LYS A 60 -7.00 -10.00 -13.97
N GLN A 61 -6.06 -9.55 -14.78
CA GLN A 61 -5.04 -8.64 -14.30
C GLN A 61 -5.65 -7.25 -14.02
N HIS A 62 -5.21 -6.64 -12.94
CA HIS A 62 -5.59 -5.29 -12.53
C HIS A 62 -4.36 -4.46 -12.19
N THR A 63 -4.48 -3.14 -12.18
CA THR A 63 -3.45 -2.30 -11.55
C THR A 63 -3.55 -2.39 -10.03
N ALA A 64 -2.47 -2.09 -9.30
CA ALA A 64 -2.51 -2.17 -7.84
C ALA A 64 -3.51 -1.18 -7.22
N ASP A 65 -3.66 0.01 -7.81
CA ASP A 65 -4.66 1.01 -7.39
C ASP A 65 -6.10 0.53 -7.59
N GLN A 66 -6.38 -0.27 -8.63
CA GLN A 66 -7.69 -0.90 -8.81
C GLN A 66 -7.97 -1.91 -7.70
N ILE A 67 -6.97 -2.71 -7.31
CA ILE A 67 -7.09 -3.68 -6.20
C ILE A 67 -7.41 -2.96 -4.88
N VAL A 68 -6.68 -1.90 -4.57
CA VAL A 68 -6.99 -1.02 -3.42
C VAL A 68 -8.39 -0.42 -3.54
N GLY A 69 -8.77 0.01 -4.75
CA GLY A 69 -10.08 0.56 -5.05
C GLY A 69 -11.24 -0.42 -4.79
N MET A 70 -11.06 -1.72 -5.01
CA MET A 70 -12.05 -2.75 -4.68
C MET A 70 -12.28 -2.84 -3.16
N ALA A 71 -11.22 -2.75 -2.34
CA ALA A 71 -11.37 -2.71 -0.89
C ALA A 71 -12.07 -1.41 -0.45
N ALA A 72 -11.67 -0.27 -1.00
CA ALA A 72 -12.22 1.05 -0.66
C ALA A 72 -13.70 1.25 -1.03
N ARG A 73 -14.14 0.71 -2.17
CA ARG A 73 -15.48 0.97 -2.71
C ARG A 73 -16.44 -0.20 -2.54
N LEU A 74 -15.94 -1.43 -2.52
CA LEU A 74 -16.77 -2.64 -2.45
C LEU A 74 -16.67 -3.35 -1.09
N GLY A 75 -15.79 -2.89 -0.20
CA GLY A 75 -15.58 -3.50 1.11
C GLY A 75 -14.95 -4.90 1.05
N TRP A 76 -14.27 -5.23 -0.06
CA TRP A 76 -13.70 -6.55 -0.28
C TRP A 76 -12.33 -6.70 0.36
N THR A 77 -12.03 -7.92 0.82
CA THR A 77 -10.66 -8.36 1.08
C THR A 77 -10.15 -9.01 -0.20
N VAL A 78 -9.08 -8.46 -0.78
CA VAL A 78 -8.55 -8.91 -2.07
C VAL A 78 -7.09 -9.28 -1.91
N GLY A 79 -6.75 -10.48 -2.35
CA GLY A 79 -5.39 -11.01 -2.39
C GLY A 79 -4.87 -11.02 -3.81
N ILE A 80 -3.59 -10.69 -3.98
CA ILE A 80 -2.91 -10.68 -5.27
C ILE A 80 -1.49 -11.24 -5.17
N THR A 81 -1.01 -11.74 -6.30
CA THR A 81 0.38 -12.05 -6.60
C THR A 81 0.85 -11.18 -7.78
N ALA A 82 2.10 -11.35 -8.21
CA ALA A 82 2.61 -10.69 -9.41
C ALA A 82 1.74 -10.99 -10.66
N GLN A 83 1.20 -12.20 -10.78
CA GLN A 83 0.42 -12.63 -11.96
C GLN A 83 -0.92 -11.91 -12.09
N ASP A 84 -1.43 -11.38 -10.97
CA ASP A 84 -2.70 -10.66 -10.89
C ASP A 84 -2.54 -9.16 -11.26
N LEU A 85 -1.30 -8.68 -11.44
CA LEU A 85 -1.01 -7.28 -11.72
C LEU A 85 -0.74 -7.02 -13.21
N VAL A 86 -1.21 -5.87 -13.70
CA VAL A 86 -0.89 -5.35 -15.04
C VAL A 86 0.51 -4.73 -15.04
N GLY A 87 1.37 -5.24 -15.93
CA GLY A 87 2.70 -4.70 -16.17
C GLY A 87 3.64 -4.78 -14.97
N ASP A 88 4.88 -4.38 -15.19
CA ASP A 88 5.96 -4.63 -14.23
C ASP A 88 6.16 -3.49 -13.23
N GLN A 89 5.47 -2.37 -13.43
CA GLN A 89 5.61 -1.19 -12.57
C GLN A 89 5.08 -1.45 -11.16
N CYS A 90 3.78 -1.77 -11.03
CA CYS A 90 3.22 -2.13 -9.73
C CYS A 90 3.90 -3.35 -9.11
N ARG A 91 4.25 -4.35 -9.93
CA ARG A 91 4.96 -5.56 -9.46
C ARG A 91 6.33 -5.21 -8.86
N GLY A 92 7.09 -4.34 -9.53
CA GLY A 92 8.42 -3.92 -9.11
C GLY A 92 8.39 -3.08 -7.83
N VAL A 93 7.47 -2.11 -7.73
CA VAL A 93 7.32 -1.27 -6.53
C VAL A 93 6.94 -2.11 -5.31
N LEU A 94 6.03 -3.07 -5.48
CA LEU A 94 5.57 -3.97 -4.41
C LEU A 94 6.56 -5.11 -4.10
N GLY A 95 7.71 -5.18 -4.80
CA GLY A 95 8.70 -6.25 -4.59
C GLY A 95 8.23 -7.64 -5.03
N LEU A 96 7.17 -7.71 -5.84
CA LEU A 96 6.56 -8.95 -6.35
C LEU A 96 7.14 -9.38 -7.72
N ALA A 97 7.84 -8.48 -8.42
CA ALA A 97 8.53 -8.79 -9.66
C ALA A 97 9.88 -9.51 -9.43
N VAL A 98 10.41 -10.08 -10.50
CA VAL A 98 11.84 -10.44 -10.63
C VAL A 98 12.56 -9.26 -11.28
N GLU A 99 13.83 -9.03 -10.93
CA GLU A 99 14.61 -7.92 -11.47
C GLU A 99 14.74 -8.01 -12.99
N ASP A 100 14.20 -7.01 -13.68
CA ASP A 100 14.37 -6.81 -15.12
C ASP A 100 15.19 -5.52 -15.33
N PRO A 101 16.43 -5.61 -15.83
CA PRO A 101 17.23 -4.43 -16.15
C PRO A 101 16.54 -3.47 -17.13
N ASN A 102 15.69 -3.98 -18.02
CA ASN A 102 14.90 -3.15 -18.95
C ASN A 102 13.75 -2.42 -18.25
N TRP A 103 13.40 -2.79 -17.02
CA TRP A 103 12.46 -2.00 -16.23
C TRP A 103 13.14 -0.76 -15.65
N LEU A 104 14.40 -0.91 -15.20
CA LEU A 104 15.19 0.19 -14.62
C LEU A 104 15.55 1.26 -15.66
N ASP A 105 15.63 0.90 -16.94
CA ASP A 105 15.94 1.84 -18.01
C ASP A 105 14.86 2.92 -18.25
N GLY A 106 13.66 2.74 -17.67
CA GLY A 106 12.55 3.67 -17.74
C GLY A 106 11.98 3.90 -19.16
N ARG A 107 12.43 3.17 -20.18
CA ARG A 107 12.16 3.46 -21.60
C ARG A 107 10.66 3.50 -21.91
N ARG A 108 9.86 2.67 -21.24
CA ARG A 108 8.38 2.66 -21.36
C ARG A 108 7.70 3.97 -20.95
N TYR A 109 8.39 4.86 -20.23
CA TYR A 109 7.85 6.14 -19.78
C TYR A 109 8.29 7.35 -20.61
N VAL A 110 9.22 7.16 -21.56
CA VAL A 110 9.66 8.22 -22.46
C VAL A 110 8.53 8.56 -23.44
N GLY A 111 8.21 9.85 -23.56
CA GLY A 111 7.06 10.35 -24.33
C GLY A 111 5.70 10.12 -23.67
N VAL A 112 5.64 9.44 -22.51
CA VAL A 112 4.42 9.24 -21.73
C VAL A 112 4.42 10.16 -20.51
N TRP A 113 5.47 10.06 -19.68
CA TRP A 113 5.63 10.85 -18.45
C TRP A 113 6.93 11.65 -18.42
N HIS A 114 7.94 11.23 -19.19
CA HIS A 114 9.25 11.87 -19.22
C HIS A 114 9.67 12.19 -20.65
N ALA A 115 10.37 13.31 -20.84
CA ALA A 115 10.83 13.75 -22.16
C ALA A 115 12.05 12.95 -22.64
N SER A 116 12.93 12.54 -21.73
CA SER A 116 14.17 11.82 -22.04
C SER A 116 14.25 10.45 -21.36
N GLN A 117 15.09 9.56 -21.89
CA GLN A 117 15.39 8.28 -21.24
C GLN A 117 16.14 8.46 -19.92
N GLU A 118 17.03 9.45 -19.84
CA GLU A 118 17.78 9.77 -18.63
C GLU A 118 16.84 10.12 -17.47
N ASP A 119 15.88 11.01 -17.70
CA ASP A 119 14.88 11.40 -16.68
C ASP A 119 14.02 10.21 -16.24
N ALA A 120 13.63 9.36 -17.19
CA ALA A 120 12.83 8.18 -16.91
C ALA A 120 13.59 7.14 -16.06
N ALA A 121 14.88 6.91 -16.37
CA ALA A 121 15.75 6.03 -15.62
C ALA A 121 16.04 6.60 -14.22
N ALA A 122 16.30 7.90 -14.11
CA ALA A 122 16.49 8.58 -12.82
C ALA A 122 15.25 8.43 -11.93
N ARG A 123 14.05 8.58 -12.51
CA ARG A 123 12.79 8.33 -11.80
C ARG A 123 12.67 6.87 -11.33
N GLN A 124 13.03 5.89 -12.17
CA GLN A 124 12.97 4.48 -11.79
C GLN A 124 13.94 4.16 -10.64
N ALA A 125 15.14 4.73 -10.67
CA ALA A 125 16.14 4.59 -9.62
C ALA A 125 15.71 5.26 -8.30
N ALA A 126 14.97 6.38 -8.38
CA ALA A 126 14.48 7.13 -7.22
C ALA A 126 13.23 6.52 -6.56
N LEU A 127 12.64 5.46 -7.12
CA LEU A 127 11.51 4.79 -6.49
C LEU A 127 11.92 4.10 -5.19
N ASP A 128 11.19 4.40 -4.12
CA ASP A 128 11.16 3.56 -2.93
C ASP A 128 10.43 2.25 -3.26
N ARG A 129 11.16 1.15 -3.16
CA ARG A 129 10.69 -0.18 -3.55
C ARG A 129 10.83 -1.14 -2.39
N VAL A 130 9.85 -2.03 -2.28
CA VAL A 130 9.97 -3.19 -1.40
C VAL A 130 11.09 -4.09 -1.95
N PRO A 131 12.05 -4.53 -1.12
CA PRO A 131 13.11 -5.44 -1.56
C PRO A 131 12.53 -6.71 -2.19
N GLN A 132 13.05 -7.06 -3.37
CA GLN A 132 12.58 -8.22 -4.12
C GLN A 132 13.03 -9.53 -3.46
N GLY A 133 12.32 -10.61 -3.79
CA GLY A 133 12.69 -11.98 -3.39
C GLY A 133 12.12 -12.43 -2.04
N ARG A 134 11.70 -11.50 -1.17
CA ARG A 134 11.09 -11.82 0.13
C ARG A 134 9.61 -12.15 0.02
N TYR A 135 8.83 -11.27 -0.60
CA TYR A 135 7.37 -11.40 -0.64
C TYR A 135 6.88 -12.03 -1.94
N ARG A 136 5.78 -12.78 -1.85
CA ARG A 136 5.14 -13.49 -2.96
C ARG A 136 3.72 -13.00 -3.22
N ALA A 137 3.10 -12.36 -2.23
CA ALA A 137 1.72 -11.94 -2.28
C ALA A 137 1.49 -10.65 -1.49
N MET A 138 0.39 -9.96 -1.81
CA MET A 138 -0.15 -8.84 -1.07
C MET A 138 -1.64 -9.05 -0.84
N ALA A 139 -2.16 -8.60 0.30
CA ALA A 139 -3.60 -8.46 0.50
C ALA A 139 -3.97 -7.03 0.89
N VAL A 140 -5.17 -6.63 0.48
CA VAL A 140 -5.80 -5.36 0.88
C VAL A 140 -7.18 -5.66 1.48
N SER A 141 -7.57 -4.91 2.49
CA SER A 141 -8.85 -5.12 3.19
C SER A 141 -9.31 -3.83 3.87
N PRO A 142 -10.63 -3.60 4.06
CA PRO A 142 -11.10 -2.59 5.01
C PRO A 142 -10.42 -2.78 6.36
N LEU A 143 -9.76 -1.75 6.88
CA LEU A 143 -8.92 -1.83 8.07
C LEU A 143 -9.74 -2.26 9.30
N ALA A 144 -10.93 -1.70 9.46
CA ALA A 144 -11.89 -2.08 10.51
C ALA A 144 -12.35 -3.55 10.44
N SER A 145 -12.05 -4.29 9.36
CA SER A 145 -12.36 -5.74 9.33
C SER A 145 -11.45 -6.56 10.25
N GLY A 146 -10.27 -6.05 10.62
CA GLY A 146 -9.29 -6.77 11.44
C GLY A 146 -8.68 -8.01 10.75
N ARG A 147 -8.86 -8.17 9.44
CA ARG A 147 -8.40 -9.37 8.72
C ARG A 147 -6.91 -9.39 8.40
N LEU A 148 -6.27 -8.23 8.45
CA LEU A 148 -4.83 -8.06 8.24
C LEU A 148 -4.24 -7.61 9.57
N ASP A 149 -3.67 -8.54 10.32
CA ASP A 149 -3.21 -8.31 11.69
C ASP A 149 -1.73 -8.73 11.88
N PRO A 150 -0.85 -7.81 12.30
CA PRO A 150 -0.99 -6.37 12.11
C PRO A 150 -0.93 -6.02 10.61
N PRO A 151 -1.56 -4.93 10.15
CA PRO A 151 -1.36 -4.41 8.79
C PRO A 151 0.01 -3.74 8.67
N ASP A 152 0.61 -3.76 7.47
CA ASP A 152 1.88 -3.05 7.21
C ASP A 152 1.64 -1.58 6.85
N ILE A 153 0.50 -1.29 6.21
CA ILE A 153 0.10 0.06 5.77
C ILE A 153 -1.37 0.32 6.12
N CYS A 154 -1.65 1.53 6.61
CA CYS A 154 -2.98 2.13 6.67
C CYS A 154 -3.10 3.21 5.59
N LEU A 155 -4.04 3.05 4.66
CA LEU A 155 -4.35 4.03 3.63
C LEU A 155 -5.67 4.74 3.93
N ILE A 156 -5.63 6.07 3.92
CA ILE A 156 -6.77 6.94 4.17
C ILE A 156 -7.06 7.76 2.92
N TYR A 157 -8.30 7.67 2.41
CA TYR A 157 -8.80 8.56 1.37
C TYR A 157 -9.59 9.71 2.03
N ALA A 158 -9.03 10.92 2.00
CA ALA A 158 -9.65 12.09 2.61
C ALA A 158 -9.43 13.36 1.78
N THR A 159 -10.25 14.39 2.04
CA THR A 159 -10.08 15.71 1.41
C THR A 159 -8.88 16.45 2.00
N PRO A 160 -8.33 17.48 1.32
CA PRO A 160 -7.25 18.28 1.88
C PRO A 160 -7.57 18.86 3.27
N GLY A 161 -8.81 19.30 3.50
CA GLY A 161 -9.25 19.81 4.80
C GLY A 161 -9.28 18.75 5.91
N GLN A 162 -9.61 17.50 5.59
CA GLN A 162 -9.53 16.39 6.54
C GLN A 162 -8.06 15.99 6.81
N MET A 163 -7.22 16.00 5.77
CA MET A 163 -5.81 15.66 5.89
C MET A 163 -5.03 16.69 6.72
N ILE A 164 -5.29 17.99 6.58
CA ILE A 164 -4.58 18.99 7.39
C ILE A 164 -4.91 18.84 8.88
N LEU A 165 -6.16 18.53 9.23
CA LEU A 165 -6.54 18.25 10.62
C LEU A 165 -5.81 17.02 11.16
N LEU A 166 -5.73 15.94 10.37
CA LEU A 166 -5.00 14.74 10.73
C LEU A 166 -3.50 15.02 10.93
N ILE A 167 -2.86 15.77 10.02
CA ILE A 167 -1.44 16.11 10.08
C ILE A 167 -1.15 17.00 11.29
N ASN A 168 -1.97 18.02 11.54
CA ASN A 168 -1.81 18.89 12.70
C ASN A 168 -1.96 18.12 14.02
N ALA A 169 -2.88 17.14 14.07
CA ALA A 169 -3.04 16.28 15.24
C ALA A 169 -1.79 15.43 15.51
N LEU A 170 -1.05 15.01 14.47
CA LEU A 170 0.22 14.28 14.62
C LEU A 170 1.36 15.17 15.15
N GLN A 171 1.27 16.49 14.95
CA GLN A 171 2.24 17.46 15.47
C GLN A 171 1.90 17.96 16.87
N TYR A 172 0.70 17.65 17.37
CA TYR A 172 0.26 18.09 18.68
C TYR A 172 1.00 17.31 19.77
N GLU A 173 1.87 18.01 20.49
CA GLU A 173 2.43 17.55 21.76
C GLU A 173 1.52 18.08 22.88
N GLY A 174 0.71 17.20 23.46
CA GLY A 174 -0.17 17.48 24.60
C GLY A 174 0.52 17.32 25.94
#